data_AF-A0A949YSN1-F1
#
_entry.id   AF-A0A949YSN1-F1
#
_cell.length_a   1.000
_cell.length_b   1.000
_cell.length_c   1.000
_cell.angle_alpha   90.00
_cell.angle_beta   90.00
_cell.angle_gamma   90.00
#
_symmetry.space_group_name_H-M   'P 1'
#
loop_
_entity.id
_entity.type
_entity.pdbx_description
1 polymer ?
#
loop_
_entity_poly.entity_id
_entity_poly.type
_entity_poly.pdbx_seq_one_letter_code
_entity_poly.pdbx_strand_id
1 'polypeptide(L)'
;MAADANRIKLLKELLAERILVLDGAFGTFILGHHLSAADYGGASLEGCNENVVRTRPDLIREMHAGFLEAGADLIETASFGSTRVVLAEYGLEA
;
A
#
# COMPACT_ATOMS: atom_id res chain seq x y z
N MET A 1 19.20 12.95 -0.95
CA MET A 1 20.43 12.87 -1.79
C MET A 1 21.44 11.84 -1.29
N ALA A 2 22.12 11.99 -0.14
CA ALA A 2 23.07 10.96 0.35
C ALA A 2 22.38 9.64 0.78
N ALA A 3 21.20 9.71 1.41
CA ALA A 3 20.41 8.53 1.79
C ALA A 3 19.88 7.74 0.57
N ASP A 4 19.55 8.42 -0.53
CA ASP A 4 19.03 7.78 -1.75
C ASP A 4 20.11 6.99 -2.49
N ALA A 5 21.34 7.53 -2.56
CA ALA A 5 22.48 6.83 -3.15
C ALA A 5 22.79 5.53 -2.40
N ASN A 6 22.66 5.54 -1.06
CA ASN A 6 22.88 4.37 -0.23
C ASN A 6 21.78 3.31 -0.41
N ARG A 7 20.49 3.70 -0.53
CA ARG A 7 19.40 2.74 -0.77
C ARG A 7 19.52 2.06 -2.14
N ILE A 8 19.83 2.82 -3.19
CA ILE A 8 19.98 2.27 -4.55
C ILE A 8 21.17 1.31 -4.62
N LYS A 9 22.30 1.67 -3.98
CA LYS A 9 23.47 0.79 -3.88
C LYS A 9 23.12 -0.53 -3.17
N LEU A 10 22.49 -0.44 -1.99
CA LEU A 10 22.05 -1.62 -1.24
C LEU A 10 21.12 -2.52 -2.06
N LEU A 11 20.12 -1.94 -2.74
CA LEU A 11 19.21 -2.70 -3.60
C LEU A 11 19.95 -3.44 -4.71
N LYS A 12 20.90 -2.78 -5.39
CA LYS A 12 21.70 -3.41 -6.45
C LYS A 12 22.61 -4.52 -5.93
N GLU A 13 23.21 -4.33 -4.77
CA GLU A 13 24.06 -5.34 -4.12
C GLU A 13 23.22 -6.58 -3.77
N LEU A 14 22.07 -6.40 -3.11
CA LEU A 14 21.16 -7.50 -2.76
C LEU A 14 20.63 -8.25 -3.98
N LEU A 15 20.25 -7.54 -5.05
CA LEU A 15 19.78 -8.14 -6.31
C LEU A 15 20.87 -8.96 -7.03
N ALA A 16 22.15 -8.67 -6.80
CA ALA A 16 23.25 -9.45 -7.37
C ALA A 16 23.54 -10.74 -6.57
N GLU A 17 23.18 -10.76 -5.28
CA GLU A 17 23.42 -11.88 -4.38
C GLU A 17 22.26 -12.89 -4.37
N ARG A 18 21.01 -12.42 -4.47
CA ARG A 18 19.83 -13.28 -4.40
C ARG A 18 18.60 -12.65 -5.04
N ILE A 19 17.57 -13.48 -5.24
CA ILE A 19 16.23 -13.02 -5.60
C ILE A 19 15.63 -12.26 -4.41
N LEU A 20 15.04 -11.10 -4.69
CA LEU A 20 14.21 -10.36 -3.74
C LEU A 20 12.74 -10.59 -4.05
N VAL A 21 11.94 -10.79 -3.00
CA VAL A 21 10.50 -11.04 -3.11
C VAL A 21 9.72 -9.77 -2.80
N LEU A 22 8.86 -9.36 -3.73
CA LEU A 22 7.90 -8.28 -3.53
C LEU A 22 6.65 -8.83 -2.81
N ASP A 23 5.89 -7.97 -2.16
CA ASP A 23 4.69 -8.34 -1.42
C ASP A 23 3.51 -8.74 -2.33
N GLY A 24 2.37 -9.02 -1.69
CA GLY A 24 1.16 -9.50 -2.36
C GLY A 24 0.14 -8.39 -2.65
N ALA A 25 -1.04 -8.82 -3.10
CA ALA A 25 -2.07 -7.90 -3.57
C ALA A 25 -2.80 -7.16 -2.43
N PHE A 26 -2.68 -5.84 -2.41
CA PHE A 26 -3.45 -4.94 -1.54
C PHE A 26 -4.97 -5.05 -1.75
N GLY A 27 -5.43 -4.98 -2.99
CA GLY A 27 -6.87 -4.98 -3.29
C GLY A 27 -7.59 -6.26 -2.83
N THR A 28 -6.96 -7.42 -3.01
CA THR A 28 -7.51 -8.71 -2.54
C THR A 28 -7.58 -8.76 -1.01
N PHE A 29 -6.56 -8.24 -0.32
CA PHE A 29 -6.57 -8.14 1.13
C PHE A 29 -7.76 -7.30 1.62
N ILE A 30 -7.93 -6.09 1.11
CA ILE A 30 -9.03 -5.19 1.49
C ILE A 30 -10.41 -5.79 1.21
N LEU A 31 -10.60 -6.40 0.02
CA LEU A 31 -11.88 -7.04 -0.33
C LEU A 31 -12.25 -8.17 0.64
N GLY A 32 -11.26 -8.90 1.16
CA GLY A 32 -11.47 -9.98 2.14
C GLY A 32 -11.96 -9.51 3.52
N HIS A 33 -11.77 -8.23 3.85
CA HIS A 33 -12.20 -7.66 5.14
C HIS A 33 -13.66 -7.17 5.16
N HIS A 34 -14.39 -7.26 4.03
CA HIS A 34 -15.81 -6.88 3.94
C HIS A 34 -16.11 -5.50 4.56
N LEU A 35 -15.29 -4.51 4.23
CA LEU A 35 -15.38 -3.16 4.78
C LEU A 35 -16.74 -2.52 4.52
N SER A 36 -17.22 -1.75 5.51
CA SER A 36 -18.41 -0.93 5.39
C SER A 36 -18.09 0.44 4.79
N ALA A 37 -19.10 1.17 4.30
CA ALA A 37 -18.94 2.56 3.88
C ALA A 37 -18.24 3.45 4.94
N ALA A 38 -18.46 3.20 6.23
CA ALA A 38 -17.82 3.95 7.31
C ALA A 38 -16.30 3.72 7.36
N ASP A 39 -15.84 2.50 7.06
CA ASP A 39 -14.42 2.16 7.01
C ASP A 39 -13.70 2.88 5.86
N TYR A 40 -14.41 3.23 4.79
CA TYR A 40 -13.89 4.06 3.71
C TYR A 40 -13.95 5.57 4.02
N GLY A 41 -14.58 5.99 5.11
CA GLY A 41 -14.77 7.40 5.49
C GLY A 41 -16.15 7.98 5.14
N GLY A 42 -17.11 7.14 4.73
CA GLY A 42 -18.50 7.50 4.45
C GLY A 42 -18.99 6.96 3.11
N ALA A 43 -20.31 7.03 2.89
CA ALA A 43 -20.96 6.52 1.68
C ALA A 43 -20.43 7.13 0.37
N SER A 44 -19.98 8.39 0.39
CA SER A 44 -19.39 9.03 -0.79
C SER A 44 -17.98 8.53 -1.13
N LEU A 45 -17.33 7.82 -0.21
CA LEU A 45 -15.96 7.31 -0.36
C LEU A 45 -15.93 5.78 -0.47
N GLU A 46 -17.08 5.12 -0.44
CA GLU A 46 -17.17 3.66 -0.52
C GLU A 46 -16.49 3.16 -1.81
N GLY A 47 -15.53 2.23 -1.64
CA GLY A 47 -14.70 1.73 -2.73
C GLY A 47 -13.38 2.49 -2.96
N CYS A 48 -13.17 3.65 -2.32
CA CYS A 48 -11.90 4.37 -2.37
C CYS A 48 -10.86 3.71 -1.45
N ASN A 49 -10.18 2.68 -1.95
CA ASN A 49 -9.19 1.92 -1.18
C ASN A 49 -8.04 2.80 -0.68
N GLU A 50 -7.68 3.85 -1.42
CA GLU A 50 -6.64 4.80 -1.03
C GLU A 50 -6.99 5.55 0.26
N ASN A 51 -8.28 5.85 0.50
CA ASN A 51 -8.68 6.54 1.72
C ASN A 51 -8.67 5.60 2.94
N VAL A 52 -8.69 4.27 2.73
CA VAL A 52 -8.54 3.28 3.81
C VAL A 52 -7.20 3.45 4.54
N VAL A 53 -6.17 3.96 3.86
CA VAL A 53 -4.89 4.30 4.51
C VAL A 53 -5.04 5.34 5.61
N ARG A 54 -6.02 6.25 5.49
CA ARG A 54 -6.30 7.30 6.48
C ARG A 54 -7.29 6.85 7.55
N THR A 55 -8.32 6.10 7.16
CA THR A 55 -9.42 5.71 8.04
C THR A 55 -9.16 4.42 8.81
N ARG A 56 -8.42 3.47 8.22
CA ARG A 56 -8.03 2.18 8.79
C ARG A 56 -6.52 1.88 8.62
N PRO A 57 -5.63 2.74 9.15
CA PRO A 57 -4.19 2.52 9.09
C PRO A 57 -3.74 1.25 9.86
N ASP A 58 -4.59 0.73 10.75
CA ASP A 58 -4.43 -0.56 11.41
C ASP A 58 -4.38 -1.72 10.40
N LEU A 59 -5.33 -1.77 9.46
CA LEU A 59 -5.39 -2.83 8.42
C LEU A 59 -4.19 -2.77 7.46
N ILE A 60 -3.75 -1.57 7.09
CA ILE A 60 -2.58 -1.40 6.22
C ILE A 60 -1.32 -1.93 6.92
N ARG A 61 -1.18 -1.66 8.22
CA ARG A 61 -0.05 -2.15 9.01
C ARG A 61 -0.10 -3.67 9.17
N GLU A 62 -1.28 -4.22 9.47
CA GLU A 62 -1.50 -5.66 9.56
C GLU A 62 -1.10 -6.37 8.25
N MET A 63 -1.55 -5.84 7.11
CA MET A 63 -1.22 -6.37 5.80
C MET A 63 0.29 -6.40 5.54
N HIS A 64 0.97 -5.26 5.69
CA HIS A 64 2.42 -5.22 5.44
C HIS A 64 3.20 -6.07 6.43
N ALA A 65 2.78 -6.13 7.70
CA ALA A 65 3.39 -7.02 8.69
C ALA A 65 3.25 -8.49 8.26
N GLY A 66 2.06 -8.90 7.80
CA GLY A 66 1.82 -10.26 7.30
C GLY A 66 2.70 -10.62 6.09
N PHE A 67 2.91 -9.70 5.15
CA PHE A 67 3.81 -9.94 4.02
C PHE A 67 5.28 -10.05 4.44
N LEU A 68 5.73 -9.19 5.36
CA LEU A 68 7.09 -9.25 5.89
C LEU A 68 7.32 -10.55 6.68
N GLU A 69 6.35 -10.98 7.50
CA GLU A 69 6.39 -12.25 8.23
C GLU A 69 6.40 -13.47 7.28
N ALA A 70 5.73 -13.38 6.14
CA ALA A 70 5.76 -14.39 5.09
C ALA A 70 7.08 -14.39 4.27
N GLY A 71 7.99 -13.44 4.51
CA GLY A 71 9.31 -13.37 3.89
C GLY A 71 9.43 -12.42 2.69
N ALA A 72 8.50 -11.48 2.52
CA ALA A 72 8.69 -10.40 1.55
C ALA A 72 9.91 -9.53 1.95
N ASP A 73 10.74 -9.20 0.97
CA ASP A 73 11.90 -8.31 1.14
C ASP A 73 11.54 -6.85 0.88
N LEU A 74 10.52 -6.64 0.07
CA LEU A 74 10.07 -5.35 -0.44
C LEU A 74 8.55 -5.30 -0.30
N ILE A 75 8.04 -4.12 0.06
CA ILE A 75 6.61 -3.85 0.14
C ILE A 75 6.26 -2.67 -0.76
N GLU A 76 5.10 -2.72 -1.39
CA GLU A 76 4.53 -1.60 -2.12
C GLU A 76 3.77 -0.67 -1.17
N THR A 77 3.66 0.62 -1.51
CA THR A 77 2.75 1.51 -0.78
C THR A 77 1.32 1.24 -1.21
N ALA A 78 0.35 1.36 -0.29
CA ALA A 78 -1.08 1.27 -0.58
C ALA A 78 -1.61 2.52 -1.32
N SER A 79 -1.03 2.82 -2.48
CA SER A 79 -1.19 4.11 -3.17
C SER A 79 -1.35 3.99 -4.69
N PHE A 80 -1.79 2.83 -5.19
CA PHE A 80 -1.94 2.59 -6.64
C PHE A 80 -2.86 3.64 -7.30
N GLY A 81 -4.02 3.92 -6.70
CA GLY A 81 -4.95 4.95 -7.15
C GLY A 81 -4.74 6.32 -6.53
N SER A 82 -3.63 6.57 -5.80
CA SER A 82 -3.37 7.87 -5.14
C SER A 82 -2.91 8.95 -6.12
N THR A 83 -3.65 9.12 -7.22
CA THR A 83 -3.45 10.15 -8.23
C THR A 83 -4.64 11.08 -8.24
N ARG A 84 -4.43 12.35 -8.60
CA ARG A 84 -5.51 13.34 -8.66
C ARG A 84 -6.69 12.91 -9.53
N VAL A 85 -6.44 12.21 -10.64
CA VAL A 85 -7.50 11.78 -11.57
C VAL A 85 -8.42 10.76 -10.91
N VAL A 86 -7.86 9.75 -10.23
CA VAL A 86 -8.64 8.72 -9.54
C VAL A 86 -9.32 9.29 -8.30
N LEU A 87 -8.61 10.10 -7.50
CA LEU A 87 -9.14 10.69 -6.28
C LEU A 87 -10.26 11.72 -6.54
N ALA A 88 -10.34 12.30 -7.75
CA ALA A 88 -11.41 13.21 -8.15
C ALA A 88 -12.78 12.52 -8.22
N GLU A 89 -12.84 11.21 -8.47
CA GLU A 89 -14.10 10.44 -8.44
C GLU A 89 -14.73 10.44 -7.04
N TYR A 90 -13.92 10.72 -6.01
CA TYR A 90 -14.29 10.72 -4.60
C TYR A 90 -14.20 12.11 -3.95
N GLY A 91 -13.88 13.16 -4.70
CA GLY A 91 -13.70 14.52 -4.17
C GLY A 91 -12.47 14.71 -3.28
N LEU A 92 -11.40 13.93 -3.51
CA LEU A 92 -10.16 13.92 -2.72
C LEU A 92 -8.94 14.48 -3.49
N GLU A 93 -9.15 15.16 -4.61
CA GLU A 93 -8.14 15.71 -5.52
C GLU A 93 -7.47 17.01 -5.01
N ALA A 94 -6.90 16.99 -3.81
CA ALA A 94 -6.16 18.15 -3.27
C ALA A 94 -4.81 18.40 -3.99
#